data_AF-A0A8J3LQJ1-F1
#
_entry.id   AF-A0A8J3LQJ1-F1
#
_cell.length_a   1.000
_cell.length_b   1.000
_cell.length_c   1.000
_cell.angle_alpha   90.00
_cell.angle_beta   90.00
_cell.angle_gamma   90.00
#
_symmetry.space_group_name_H-M   'P 1'
#
loop_
_entity.id
_entity.type
_entity.pdbx_description
1 polymer ?
#
loop_
_entity_poly.entity_id
_entity_poly.type
_entity_poly.pdbx_seq_one_letter_code
_entity_poly.pdbx_strand_id
1 'polypeptide(L)'
;MRQVTRPISVLAALTVALLAAGCDAAKPSDPGPGSGANQGPARLYGSDGNMSSFLGDAFKDRPGALAGMKGTTPLTPLPAEFKKRINAIDPGLLDYNYAGETYDAIIVAALAAETARTTDAPAVAKYIVGTTVGGSTCTSFKDCAPLVRQNENIQYRGVSSLKRSGFTDAGEPSTATYGTLNFGRDNRIDDGKTEFVVAGDESSASRNQPYAPSASPSASTGNRASRVAPLKFGGLLPRTGALASQGPPMFAAAKLAIEEINENGGVLGQPVEWVDGDDGTNPQVASATADRFLASGVQVIIGAAASGVSAAVLPKVVAAGRILFSPSATSDALSRLDDKGLFFRTSPPDVLQAKALADIVMRDGGARVAVIARDDDYGRGLSTGILTDLTGAGLKAGNIRVMSYPVKQAYTPGDQNSVFKPLATTVKQFGPDAVVVIGFDESALLIKALKDAGQAFQP
;
A
#
# COMPACT_ATOMS: atom_id res chain seq x y z
N MET A 1 -39.36 -26.19 -85.38
CA MET A 1 -39.69 -25.33 -84.23
C MET A 1 -40.72 -26.05 -83.38
N ARG A 2 -40.29 -26.90 -82.43
CA ARG A 2 -41.18 -27.71 -81.57
C ARG A 2 -41.08 -27.13 -80.16
N GLN A 3 -42.17 -26.51 -79.70
CA GLN A 3 -43.07 -27.01 -78.64
C GLN A 3 -42.34 -27.40 -77.36
N VAL A 4 -42.79 -26.87 -76.21
CA VAL A 4 -43.70 -27.60 -75.31
C VAL A 4 -44.03 -26.72 -74.09
N THR A 5 -45.33 -26.67 -73.80
CA THR A 5 -46.01 -26.13 -72.62
C THR A 5 -45.78 -26.99 -71.37
N ARG A 6 -45.83 -26.34 -70.19
CA ARG A 6 -45.66 -26.86 -68.80
C ARG A 6 -46.46 -28.15 -68.47
N PRO A 7 -46.05 -28.95 -67.46
CA PRO A 7 -46.54 -28.74 -66.07
C PRO A 7 -45.60 -29.10 -64.89
N ILE A 8 -45.88 -28.43 -63.76
CA ILE A 8 -45.75 -28.72 -62.31
C ILE A 8 -44.98 -29.99 -61.86
N SER A 9 -44.03 -29.84 -60.91
CA SER A 9 -43.84 -30.76 -59.76
C SER A 9 -42.88 -30.24 -58.67
N VAL A 10 -43.41 -30.19 -57.44
CA VAL A 10 -42.88 -30.56 -56.11
C VAL A 10 -41.57 -29.98 -55.56
N LEU A 11 -41.75 -29.44 -54.35
CA LEU A 11 -40.87 -28.85 -53.36
C LEU A 11 -39.79 -29.83 -52.81
N ALA A 12 -38.53 -29.38 -52.76
CA ALA A 12 -37.52 -29.87 -51.81
C ALA A 12 -36.53 -28.74 -51.51
N ALA A 13 -36.72 -28.06 -50.37
CA ALA A 13 -35.79 -27.07 -49.87
C ALA A 13 -34.73 -27.77 -49.00
N LEU A 14 -33.49 -27.78 -49.48
CA LEU A 14 -32.30 -28.20 -48.74
C LEU A 14 -31.69 -26.94 -48.11
N THR A 15 -31.84 -26.77 -46.80
CA THR A 15 -31.20 -25.68 -46.04
C THR A 15 -29.71 -25.98 -45.87
N VAL A 16 -28.86 -25.22 -46.54
CA VAL A 16 -27.40 -25.24 -46.37
C VAL A 16 -27.04 -24.44 -45.12
N ALA A 17 -26.48 -25.11 -44.11
CA ALA A 17 -25.92 -24.49 -42.92
C ALA A 17 -24.59 -23.79 -43.26
N LEU A 18 -24.48 -22.49 -42.94
CA LEU A 18 -23.24 -21.74 -42.99
C LEU A 18 -22.27 -22.22 -41.89
N LEU A 19 -21.06 -22.60 -42.30
CA LEU A 19 -19.90 -22.77 -41.42
C LEU A 19 -19.44 -21.40 -40.91
N ALA A 20 -19.68 -21.11 -39.64
CA ALA A 20 -18.97 -20.07 -38.91
C ALA A 20 -17.77 -20.70 -38.18
N ALA A 21 -16.56 -20.30 -38.58
CA ALA A 21 -15.34 -20.61 -37.84
C ALA A 21 -15.33 -19.77 -36.54
N GLY A 22 -15.80 -20.37 -35.45
CA GLY A 22 -15.64 -19.84 -34.10
C GLY A 22 -14.27 -20.24 -33.55
N CYS A 23 -13.43 -19.26 -33.24
CA CYS A 23 -12.29 -19.47 -32.37
C CYS A 23 -12.82 -19.63 -30.93
N ASP A 24 -13.02 -20.87 -30.50
CA ASP A 24 -13.28 -21.18 -29.10
C ASP A 24 -11.98 -20.95 -28.31
N ALA A 25 -11.99 -19.91 -27.48
CA ALA A 25 -11.00 -19.73 -26.43
C ALA A 25 -11.11 -20.94 -25.48
N ALA A 26 -10.07 -21.77 -25.46
CA ALA A 26 -9.96 -22.91 -24.56
C ALA A 26 -10.16 -22.44 -23.11
N LYS A 27 -11.23 -22.91 -22.47
CA LYS A 27 -11.38 -22.84 -21.02
C LYS A 27 -10.17 -23.55 -20.38
N PRO A 28 -9.55 -23.00 -19.33
CA PRO A 28 -8.56 -23.74 -18.56
C PRO A 28 -9.22 -25.01 -18.03
N SER A 29 -8.69 -26.17 -18.41
CA SER A 29 -9.12 -27.46 -17.88
C SER A 29 -8.85 -27.49 -16.37
N ASP A 30 -9.90 -27.71 -15.59
CA ASP A 30 -9.82 -27.94 -14.15
C ASP A 30 -8.94 -29.18 -13.90
N PRO A 31 -7.82 -29.09 -13.17
CA PRO A 31 -7.06 -30.28 -12.84
C PRO A 31 -7.95 -31.10 -11.89
N GLY A 32 -8.42 -32.26 -12.36
CA GLY A 32 -9.11 -33.25 -11.52
C GLY A 32 -8.30 -33.59 -10.26
N PRO A 33 -8.90 -34.26 -9.27
CA PRO A 33 -8.29 -34.48 -7.96
C PRO A 33 -7.01 -35.31 -8.10
N GLY A 34 -5.88 -34.63 -8.27
CA GLY A 34 -4.57 -35.23 -8.39
C GLY A 34 -4.10 -35.77 -7.05
N SER A 35 -3.40 -36.90 -7.12
CA SER A 35 -2.76 -37.67 -6.05
C SER A 35 -1.66 -36.93 -5.24
N GLY A 36 -1.82 -35.64 -4.97
CA GLY A 36 -0.86 -34.77 -4.29
C GLY A 36 -1.46 -33.78 -3.29
N ALA A 37 -2.69 -34.00 -2.82
CA ALA A 37 -3.27 -33.17 -1.75
C ALA A 37 -2.50 -33.40 -0.43
N ASN A 38 -1.98 -32.32 0.16
CA ASN A 38 -1.38 -32.39 1.47
C ASN A 38 -2.47 -32.68 2.52
N GLN A 39 -2.27 -33.72 3.32
CA GLN A 39 -3.14 -34.08 4.44
C GLN A 39 -2.63 -33.53 5.79
N GLY A 40 -1.42 -32.98 5.81
CA GLY A 40 -0.82 -32.36 6.98
C GLY A 40 -1.28 -30.90 7.21
N PRO A 41 -0.92 -30.31 8.36
CA PRO A 41 -1.24 -28.91 8.65
C PRO A 41 -0.49 -27.97 7.69
N ALA A 42 -1.20 -26.97 7.17
CA ALA A 42 -0.62 -25.92 6.34
C ALA A 42 0.04 -24.84 7.20
N ARG A 43 0.87 -23.99 6.60
CA ARG A 43 1.32 -22.73 7.22
C ARG A 43 0.46 -21.58 6.75
N LEU A 44 0.18 -20.65 7.65
CA LEU A 44 -0.63 -19.46 7.36
C LEU A 44 0.29 -18.25 7.22
N TYR A 45 0.12 -17.52 6.12
CA TYR A 45 0.87 -16.32 5.80
C TYR A 45 -0.07 -15.13 5.59
N GLY A 46 0.35 -13.95 6.01
CA GLY A 46 -0.38 -12.69 5.85
C GLY A 46 0.44 -11.60 5.15
N SER A 47 -0.29 -10.69 4.53
CA SER A 47 0.22 -9.41 3.99
C SER A 47 0.20 -8.29 5.04
N ASP A 48 0.70 -7.09 4.73
CA ASP A 48 0.76 -5.97 5.70
C ASP A 48 -0.59 -5.64 6.33
N GLY A 49 -1.66 -5.67 5.54
CA GLY A 49 -3.03 -5.46 5.99
C GLY A 49 -3.51 -6.47 7.04
N ASN A 50 -2.80 -7.59 7.22
CA ASN A 50 -3.09 -8.62 8.22
C ASN A 50 -2.18 -8.55 9.44
N MET A 51 -0.97 -8.00 9.30
CA MET A 51 0.05 -8.09 10.32
C MET A 51 -0.06 -6.94 11.34
N SER A 52 -1.23 -6.86 11.98
CA SER A 52 -1.54 -5.92 13.05
C SER A 52 -2.06 -6.65 14.30
N SER A 53 -1.92 -6.01 15.46
CA SER A 53 -2.49 -6.53 16.71
C SER A 53 -4.02 -6.64 16.66
N PHE A 54 -4.68 -5.87 15.80
CA PHE A 54 -6.14 -5.85 15.62
C PHE A 54 -6.69 -7.14 15.00
N LEU A 55 -5.95 -7.79 14.10
CA LEU A 55 -6.35 -9.09 13.58
C LEU A 55 -6.49 -10.09 14.72
N GLY A 56 -5.57 -10.06 15.69
CA GLY A 56 -5.59 -10.89 16.90
C GLY A 56 -6.83 -10.70 17.76
N ASP A 57 -7.32 -9.46 17.88
CA ASP A 57 -8.52 -9.14 18.66
C ASP A 57 -9.79 -9.80 18.09
N ALA A 58 -9.81 -10.11 16.79
CA ALA A 58 -10.90 -10.83 16.17
C ALA A 58 -10.96 -12.32 16.59
N PHE A 59 -9.94 -12.84 17.28
CA PHE A 59 -9.84 -14.24 17.73
C PHE A 59 -9.86 -14.39 19.25
N LYS A 60 -10.44 -13.44 20.00
CA LYS A 60 -10.64 -13.57 21.45
C LYS A 60 -11.41 -14.83 21.85
N ASP A 61 -12.30 -15.29 20.98
CA ASP A 61 -13.10 -16.52 21.12
C ASP A 61 -12.34 -17.80 20.72
N ARG A 62 -11.14 -17.67 20.12
CA ARG A 62 -10.34 -18.80 19.61
C ARG A 62 -8.85 -18.63 19.96
N PRO A 63 -8.44 -18.95 21.22
CA PRO A 63 -7.04 -18.85 21.64
C PRO A 63 -6.12 -19.67 20.74
N GLY A 64 -4.96 -19.09 20.38
CA GLY A 64 -3.97 -19.74 19.51
C GLY A 64 -4.41 -19.95 18.06
N ALA A 65 -5.54 -19.37 17.62
CA ALA A 65 -5.98 -19.47 16.22
C ALA A 65 -4.95 -18.91 15.23
N LEU A 66 -4.19 -17.90 15.61
CA LEU A 66 -3.14 -17.31 14.77
C LEU A 66 -1.75 -17.83 15.13
N ALA A 67 -1.60 -18.72 16.11
CA ALA A 67 -0.30 -19.26 16.48
C ALA A 67 0.44 -19.78 15.24
N GLY A 68 1.69 -19.34 15.06
CA GLY A 68 2.54 -19.77 13.94
C GLY A 68 2.26 -19.04 12.62
N MET A 69 1.21 -18.20 12.55
CA MET A 69 0.99 -17.34 11.39
C MET A 69 2.16 -16.38 11.25
N LYS A 70 2.74 -16.36 10.04
CA LYS A 70 3.78 -15.41 9.65
C LYS A 70 3.20 -14.38 8.70
N GLY A 71 3.92 -13.30 8.46
CA GLY A 71 3.58 -12.40 7.38
C GLY A 71 4.56 -11.26 7.28
N THR A 72 4.41 -10.46 6.23
CA THR A 72 5.32 -9.35 5.96
C THR A 72 4.58 -8.04 6.04
N THR A 73 5.22 -7.02 6.60
CA THR A 73 4.74 -5.64 6.53
C THR A 73 5.90 -4.69 6.29
N PRO A 74 5.73 -3.59 5.53
CA PRO A 74 6.68 -2.48 5.56
C PRO A 74 6.96 -2.12 7.02
N LEU A 75 8.19 -2.39 7.46
CA LEU A 75 8.58 -2.15 8.84
C LEU A 75 10.05 -1.88 8.91
N THR A 76 10.37 -0.63 9.18
CA THR A 76 11.68 -0.25 9.65
C THR A 76 11.67 -0.31 11.17
N PRO A 77 12.69 -0.90 11.84
CA PRO A 77 12.81 -0.82 13.29
C PRO A 77 12.74 0.64 13.74
N LEU A 78 11.62 1.03 14.37
CA LEU A 78 11.42 2.39 14.82
C LEU A 78 12.29 2.66 16.06
N PRO A 79 13.02 3.79 16.12
CA PRO A 79 13.82 4.15 17.29
C PRO A 79 12.96 4.23 18.55
N ALA A 80 13.49 3.79 19.70
CA ALA A 80 12.76 3.82 20.98
C ALA A 80 12.29 5.24 21.34
N GLU A 81 13.11 6.26 21.08
CA GLU A 81 12.74 7.66 21.30
C GLU A 81 11.61 8.12 20.38
N PHE A 82 11.53 7.62 19.14
CA PHE A 82 10.42 7.93 18.23
C PHE A 82 9.11 7.31 18.75
N LYS A 83 9.15 6.04 19.18
CA LYS A 83 7.99 5.38 19.80
C LYS A 83 7.53 6.13 21.05
N LYS A 84 8.45 6.54 21.91
CA LYS A 84 8.16 7.33 23.12
C LYS A 84 7.45 8.64 22.79
N ARG A 85 7.90 9.35 21.77
CA ARG A 85 7.31 10.63 21.33
C ARG A 85 5.92 10.45 20.75
N ILE A 86 5.69 9.43 19.92
CA ILE A 86 4.34 9.11 19.42
C ILE A 86 3.43 8.69 20.59
N ASN A 87 3.90 7.86 21.52
CA ASN A 87 3.09 7.46 22.68
C ASN A 87 2.73 8.61 23.62
N ALA A 88 3.51 9.69 23.61
CA ALA A 88 3.15 10.92 24.32
C ALA A 88 1.96 11.64 23.65
N ILE A 89 1.75 11.45 22.34
CA ILE A 89 0.61 11.96 21.58
C ILE A 89 -0.61 11.05 21.78
N ASP A 90 -0.42 9.74 21.67
CA ASP A 90 -1.46 8.74 21.89
C ASP A 90 -0.92 7.55 22.72
N PRO A 91 -1.17 7.52 24.05
CA PRO A 91 -0.76 6.41 24.91
C PRO A 91 -1.49 5.09 24.64
N GLY A 92 -2.56 5.11 23.84
CA GLY A 92 -3.41 3.95 23.56
C GLY A 92 -2.98 3.12 22.35
N LEU A 93 -1.86 3.46 21.70
CA LEU A 93 -1.38 2.76 20.51
C LEU A 93 -1.00 1.32 20.80
N LEU A 94 -1.55 0.41 19.99
CA LEU A 94 -1.28 -1.04 20.05
C LEU A 94 -0.13 -1.46 19.14
N ASP A 95 0.09 -0.72 18.05
CA ASP A 95 1.18 -0.89 17.10
C ASP A 95 1.54 0.46 16.47
N TYR A 96 2.53 0.46 15.58
CA TYR A 96 3.08 1.67 14.95
C TYR A 96 3.05 1.58 13.41
N ASN A 97 2.13 0.78 12.86
CA ASN A 97 2.04 0.57 11.41
C ASN A 97 1.88 1.90 10.67
N TYR A 98 2.71 2.12 9.65
CA TYR A 98 2.77 3.33 8.82
C TYR A 98 3.02 4.66 9.57
N ALA A 99 3.36 4.62 10.86
CA ALA A 99 3.66 5.83 11.63
C ALA A 99 4.92 6.52 11.12
N GLY A 100 5.99 5.74 10.88
CA GLY A 100 7.25 6.29 10.40
C GLY A 100 7.10 6.89 8.99
N GLU A 101 6.40 6.18 8.12
CA GLU A 101 6.10 6.57 6.75
C GLU A 101 5.26 7.84 6.70
N THR A 102 4.26 7.97 7.57
CA THR A 102 3.43 9.19 7.69
C THR A 102 4.26 10.38 8.17
N TYR A 103 5.07 10.19 9.21
CA TYR A 103 5.96 11.23 9.72
C TYR A 103 6.93 11.70 8.62
N ASP A 104 7.61 10.76 7.95
CA ASP A 104 8.60 11.09 6.91
C ASP A 104 7.97 11.78 5.70
N ALA A 105 6.76 11.40 5.28
CA ALA A 105 6.07 12.06 4.16
C ALA A 105 5.86 13.56 4.41
N ILE A 106 5.45 13.92 5.64
CA ILE A 106 5.24 15.31 6.05
C ILE A 106 6.57 16.06 6.15
N ILE A 107 7.60 15.46 6.76
CA ILE A 107 8.91 16.09 6.92
C ILE A 107 9.57 16.33 5.55
N VAL A 108 9.54 15.35 4.64
CA VAL A 108 10.08 15.48 3.29
C VAL A 108 9.36 16.57 2.51
N ALA A 109 8.02 16.61 2.56
CA ALA A 109 7.25 17.64 1.87
C ALA A 109 7.54 19.06 2.43
N ALA A 110 7.69 19.19 3.75
CA ALA A 110 8.04 20.45 4.38
C ALA A 110 9.45 20.92 3.98
N LEU A 111 10.45 20.03 4.00
CA LEU A 111 11.82 20.34 3.57
C LEU A 111 11.91 20.64 2.07
N ALA A 112 11.12 19.96 1.24
CA ALA A 112 11.02 20.25 -0.19
C ALA A 112 10.46 21.66 -0.43
N ALA A 113 9.43 22.08 0.32
CA ALA A 113 8.91 23.45 0.25
C ALA A 113 9.94 24.49 0.71
N GLU A 114 10.69 24.16 1.75
CA GLU A 114 11.79 24.98 2.26
C GLU A 114 12.90 25.17 1.24
N THR A 115 13.21 24.12 0.48
CA THR A 115 14.21 24.11 -0.61
C THR A 115 13.69 24.86 -1.83
N ALA A 116 12.42 24.67 -2.19
CA ALA A 116 11.77 25.33 -3.31
C ALA A 116 11.53 26.83 -3.09
N ARG A 117 11.61 27.31 -1.84
CA ARG A 117 11.31 28.70 -1.43
C ARG A 117 9.88 29.13 -1.77
N THR A 118 8.95 28.18 -1.81
CA THR A 118 7.54 28.41 -2.15
C THR A 118 6.67 27.31 -1.54
N THR A 119 5.38 27.61 -1.37
CA THR A 119 4.36 26.62 -1.01
C THR A 119 3.52 26.17 -2.22
N ASP A 120 3.83 26.66 -3.43
CA ASP A 120 3.19 26.22 -4.68
C ASP A 120 3.50 24.74 -4.96
N ALA A 121 2.48 23.89 -4.91
CA ALA A 121 2.65 22.43 -4.91
C ALA A 121 3.42 21.88 -6.14
N PRO A 122 3.15 22.30 -7.39
CA PRO A 122 3.94 21.84 -8.54
C PRO A 122 5.41 22.27 -8.49
N ALA A 123 5.71 23.43 -7.92
CA ALA A 123 7.09 23.84 -7.68
C ALA A 123 7.75 23.01 -6.56
N VAL A 124 7.04 22.77 -5.46
CA VAL A 124 7.51 21.93 -4.33
C VAL A 124 7.81 20.51 -4.79
N ALA A 125 6.94 19.91 -5.59
CA ALA A 125 7.04 18.52 -6.03
C ALA A 125 8.38 18.20 -6.71
N LYS A 126 8.94 19.16 -7.45
CA LYS A 126 10.25 19.01 -8.12
C LYS A 126 11.38 18.72 -7.15
N TYR A 127 11.27 19.15 -5.89
CA TYR A 127 12.32 19.01 -4.87
C TYR A 127 12.10 17.81 -3.94
N ILE A 128 10.95 17.15 -3.96
CA ILE A 128 10.64 16.04 -3.03
C ILE A 128 11.66 14.91 -3.14
N VAL A 129 11.97 14.45 -4.36
CA VAL A 129 12.97 13.40 -4.58
C VAL A 129 14.35 13.86 -4.10
N GLY A 130 14.74 15.07 -4.49
CA GLY A 130 16.04 15.69 -4.15
C GLY A 130 16.30 15.79 -2.64
N THR A 131 15.27 16.01 -1.82
CA THR A 131 15.37 16.05 -0.35
C THR A 131 15.94 14.75 0.25
N THR A 132 15.85 13.64 -0.46
CA THR A 132 16.24 12.30 0.04
C THR A 132 17.53 11.77 -0.56
N VAL A 133 18.13 12.47 -1.54
CA VAL A 133 19.29 11.99 -2.30
C VAL A 133 20.39 13.04 -2.39
N GLY A 134 21.63 12.63 -2.11
CA GLY A 134 22.81 13.49 -2.11
C GLY A 134 22.76 14.68 -1.14
N GLY A 135 23.89 15.36 -0.99
CA GLY A 135 24.03 16.45 -0.02
C GLY A 135 24.33 15.98 1.41
N SER A 136 24.24 16.93 2.35
CA SER A 136 24.59 16.73 3.75
C SER A 136 23.53 15.88 4.47
N THR A 137 23.94 14.78 5.10
CA THR A 137 23.02 13.91 5.83
C THR A 137 22.44 14.60 7.06
N CYS A 138 21.13 14.50 7.23
CA CYS A 138 20.40 15.00 8.40
C CYS A 138 19.15 14.13 8.66
N THR A 139 18.65 14.10 9.89
CA THR A 139 17.69 13.06 10.32
C THR A 139 16.35 13.57 10.84
N SER A 140 16.19 14.89 10.95
CA SER A 140 14.96 15.51 11.47
C SER A 140 14.76 16.88 10.83
N PHE A 141 13.54 17.43 10.88
CA PHE A 141 13.31 18.79 10.39
C PHE A 141 14.20 19.81 11.13
N LYS A 142 14.38 19.65 12.44
CA LYS A 142 15.25 20.47 13.28
C LYS A 142 16.69 20.55 12.75
N ASP A 143 17.23 19.43 12.29
CA ASP A 143 18.62 19.35 11.83
C ASP A 143 18.75 19.71 10.34
N CYS A 144 17.74 19.38 9.54
CA CYS A 144 17.74 19.58 8.10
C CYS A 144 17.39 21.01 7.67
N ALA A 145 16.38 21.63 8.29
CA ALA A 145 15.91 22.94 7.89
C ALA A 145 16.99 24.04 7.96
N PRO A 146 17.88 24.08 8.98
CA PRO A 146 18.99 25.03 8.99
C PRO A 146 19.95 24.90 7.80
N LEU A 147 20.23 23.67 7.34
CA LEU A 147 21.09 23.42 6.17
C LEU A 147 20.42 23.91 4.88
N VAL A 148 19.15 23.56 4.70
CA VAL A 148 18.35 24.04 3.55
C VAL A 148 18.26 25.57 3.53
N ARG A 149 18.09 26.22 4.69
CA ARG A 149 18.08 27.68 4.82
C ARG A 149 19.42 28.33 4.45
N GLN A 150 20.53 27.59 4.55
CA GLN A 150 21.85 28.00 4.08
C GLN A 150 22.11 27.67 2.60
N ASN A 151 21.09 27.19 1.87
CA ASN A 151 21.16 26.72 0.48
C ASN A 151 22.06 25.49 0.28
N GLU A 152 22.21 24.68 1.33
CA GLU A 152 22.83 23.36 1.19
C GLU A 152 21.79 22.34 0.71
N ASN A 153 22.22 21.48 -0.20
CA ASN A 153 21.46 20.27 -0.52
C ASN A 153 21.57 19.32 0.67
N ILE A 154 20.46 18.65 0.98
CA ILE A 154 20.38 17.72 2.11
C ILE A 154 20.04 16.31 1.64
N GLN A 155 20.52 15.35 2.42
CA GLN A 155 20.12 13.96 2.33
C GLN A 155 19.34 13.60 3.59
N TYR A 156 18.02 13.80 3.56
CA TYR A 156 17.16 13.41 4.68
C TYR A 156 17.20 11.89 4.88
N ARG A 157 17.45 11.46 6.12
CA ARG A 157 17.41 10.08 6.59
C ARG A 157 16.43 9.96 7.73
N GLY A 158 15.20 9.63 7.38
CA GLY A 158 14.06 9.59 8.28
C GLY A 158 13.98 8.36 9.18
N VAL A 159 12.80 8.12 9.72
CA VAL A 159 12.54 7.00 10.65
C VAL A 159 11.98 5.75 9.96
N SER A 160 11.52 5.87 8.71
CA SER A 160 10.96 4.79 7.88
C SER A 160 11.99 4.17 6.92
N SER A 161 11.54 3.63 5.78
CA SER A 161 12.33 3.06 4.69
C SER A 161 13.44 3.99 4.17
N LEU A 162 13.32 5.30 4.42
CA LEU A 162 14.31 6.34 4.10
C LEU A 162 15.56 6.32 4.98
N LYS A 163 15.74 5.37 5.91
CA LYS A 163 16.99 5.24 6.69
C LYS A 163 18.20 4.84 5.86
N ARG A 164 17.99 4.02 4.83
CA ARG A 164 19.08 3.38 4.07
C ARG A 164 19.36 4.12 2.77
N SER A 165 18.32 4.41 2.00
CA SER A 165 18.40 5.02 0.68
C SER A 165 17.37 6.15 0.52
N GLY A 166 17.37 6.79 -0.65
CA GLY A 166 16.40 7.82 -1.01
C GLY A 166 15.30 7.31 -1.95
N PHE A 167 14.52 8.25 -2.46
CA PHE A 167 13.51 7.99 -3.47
C PHE A 167 14.11 7.67 -4.85
N THR A 168 13.41 6.84 -5.60
CA THR A 168 13.57 6.68 -7.04
C THR A 168 13.04 7.92 -7.78
N ASP A 169 13.26 7.99 -9.09
CA ASP A 169 12.67 9.06 -9.92
C ASP A 169 11.13 9.04 -9.94
N ALA A 170 10.51 7.92 -9.59
CA ALA A 170 9.06 7.77 -9.47
C ALA A 170 8.50 8.30 -8.13
N GLY A 171 9.34 8.81 -7.23
CA GLY A 171 8.86 9.41 -5.97
C GLY A 171 8.51 8.39 -4.88
N GLU A 172 9.18 7.24 -4.87
CA GLU A 172 8.96 6.14 -3.91
C GLU A 172 10.30 5.57 -3.41
N PRO A 173 10.35 4.85 -2.26
CA PRO A 173 11.61 4.36 -1.71
C PRO A 173 12.29 3.36 -2.66
N SER A 174 13.58 3.58 -2.94
CA SER A 174 14.41 2.65 -3.73
C SER A 174 14.75 1.36 -2.98
N THR A 175 14.70 1.41 -1.65
CA THR A 175 14.89 0.28 -0.75
C THR A 175 13.83 0.28 0.32
N ALA A 176 13.50 -0.89 0.83
CA ALA A 176 12.52 -1.10 1.88
C ALA A 176 13.05 -2.08 2.91
N THR A 177 12.64 -1.92 4.17
CA THR A 177 12.79 -2.98 5.16
C THR A 177 11.41 -3.56 5.44
N TYR A 178 11.30 -4.87 5.36
CA TYR A 178 10.11 -5.63 5.69
C TYR A 178 10.34 -6.39 6.98
N GLY A 179 9.41 -6.25 7.93
CA GLY A 179 9.34 -7.09 9.10
C GLY A 179 8.61 -8.39 8.75
N THR A 180 9.24 -9.53 9.01
CA THR A 180 8.58 -10.83 9.07
C THR A 180 8.03 -11.00 10.48
N LEU A 181 6.74 -10.72 10.63
CA LEU A 181 6.04 -10.76 11.90
C LEU A 181 5.48 -12.17 12.15
N ASN A 182 5.44 -12.57 13.42
CA ASN A 182 4.97 -13.88 13.84
C ASN A 182 3.91 -13.71 14.93
N PHE A 183 2.76 -14.38 14.76
CA PHE A 183 1.75 -14.44 15.80
C PHE A 183 2.07 -15.52 16.84
N GLY A 184 2.00 -15.15 18.11
CA GLY A 184 2.14 -16.03 19.27
C GLY A 184 0.87 -16.81 19.59
N ARG A 185 0.94 -17.63 20.65
CA ARG A 185 -0.20 -18.44 21.14
C ARG A 185 -1.33 -17.61 21.73
N ASP A 186 -1.05 -16.37 22.08
CA ASP A 186 -2.01 -15.36 22.55
C ASP A 186 -2.69 -14.59 21.41
N ASN A 187 -2.45 -14.98 20.16
CA ASN A 187 -2.89 -14.28 18.95
C ASN A 187 -2.37 -12.83 18.86
N ARG A 188 -1.26 -12.50 19.53
CA ARG A 188 -0.57 -11.21 19.37
C ARG A 188 0.71 -11.38 18.58
N ILE A 189 1.17 -10.28 17.98
CA ILE A 189 2.48 -10.26 17.32
C ILE A 189 3.56 -10.36 18.38
N ASP A 190 4.45 -11.34 18.21
CA ASP A 190 5.63 -11.54 19.04
C ASP A 190 6.78 -10.71 18.47
N ASP A 191 6.93 -9.47 18.95
CA ASP A 191 7.99 -8.54 18.51
C ASP A 191 9.38 -9.17 18.62
N GLY A 192 9.61 -10.04 19.61
CA GLY A 192 10.89 -10.74 19.82
C GLY A 192 11.25 -11.75 18.73
N LYS A 193 10.29 -12.12 17.87
CA LYS A 193 10.48 -12.99 16.70
C LYS A 193 10.45 -12.25 15.37
N THR A 194 10.44 -10.93 15.39
CA THR A 194 10.45 -10.13 14.16
C THR A 194 11.81 -10.25 13.49
N GLU A 195 11.83 -10.81 12.28
CA GLU A 195 13.01 -10.78 11.41
C GLU A 195 12.89 -9.61 10.43
N PHE A 196 13.96 -8.87 10.19
CA PHE A 196 13.96 -7.78 9.21
C PHE A 196 14.65 -8.23 7.93
N VAL A 197 13.95 -8.10 6.81
CA VAL A 197 14.48 -8.37 5.47
C VAL A 197 14.56 -7.04 4.72
N VAL A 198 15.72 -6.74 4.16
CA VAL A 198 15.86 -5.57 3.30
C VAL A 198 15.63 -5.99 1.85
N ALA A 199 14.78 -5.24 1.16
CA ALA A 199 14.46 -5.44 -0.25
C ALA A 199 14.70 -4.14 -1.03
N GLY A 200 14.83 -4.26 -2.35
CA GLY A 200 15.13 -3.16 -3.25
C GLY A 200 16.61 -2.97 -3.51
N ASP A 201 16.95 -1.92 -4.26
CA ASP A 201 18.30 -1.65 -4.74
C ASP A 201 18.64 -0.17 -4.54
N GLU A 202 19.67 0.10 -3.74
CA GLU A 202 20.18 1.46 -3.50
C GLU A 202 20.59 2.14 -4.81
N SER A 203 21.04 1.38 -5.81
CA SER A 203 21.45 1.92 -7.10
C SER A 203 20.29 2.50 -7.91
N SER A 204 19.05 2.11 -7.57
CA SER A 204 17.81 2.64 -8.14
C SER A 204 17.38 3.98 -7.53
N ALA A 205 18.07 4.46 -6.48
CA ALA A 205 17.83 5.79 -5.95
C ALA A 205 18.13 6.85 -7.02
N SER A 206 17.31 7.90 -7.04
CA SER A 206 17.48 9.01 -7.95
C SER A 206 18.84 9.68 -7.76
N ARG A 207 19.38 10.18 -8.86
CA ARG A 207 20.55 11.07 -8.87
C ARG A 207 20.15 12.53 -9.09
N ASN A 208 18.86 12.80 -9.26
CA ASN A 208 18.35 14.13 -9.55
C ASN A 208 18.34 14.98 -8.27
N GLN A 209 19.20 16.00 -8.27
CA GLN A 209 19.36 16.94 -7.17
C GLN A 209 19.10 18.35 -7.68
N PRO A 210 17.85 18.80 -7.73
CA PRO A 210 17.55 20.16 -8.10
C PRO A 210 18.10 21.10 -7.02
N TYR A 211 19.00 21.99 -7.41
CA TYR A 211 19.50 23.04 -6.52
C TYR A 211 18.38 24.03 -6.20
N ALA A 212 18.37 24.50 -4.96
CA ALA A 212 17.47 25.58 -4.56
C ALA A 212 17.59 26.77 -5.53
N PRO A 213 16.48 27.43 -5.91
CA PRO A 213 16.55 28.60 -6.77
C PRO A 213 17.47 29.65 -6.13
N SER A 214 18.36 30.27 -6.91
CA SER A 214 19.16 31.38 -6.41
C SER A 214 18.21 32.48 -5.92
N ALA A 215 18.39 32.96 -4.69
CA ALA A 215 17.67 34.14 -4.23
C ALA A 215 18.07 35.32 -5.13
N SER A 216 17.19 35.72 -6.05
CA SER A 216 17.41 36.93 -6.84
C SER A 216 17.55 38.11 -5.88
N PRO A 217 18.58 38.97 -6.01
CA PRO A 217 18.65 40.21 -5.25
C PRO A 217 17.59 41.15 -5.80
N SER A 218 16.35 41.02 -5.33
CA SER A 218 15.35 42.06 -5.56
C SER A 218 15.67 43.20 -4.62
N ALA A 219 16.38 44.20 -5.15
CA ALA A 219 16.45 45.51 -4.55
C ALA A 219 15.04 46.11 -4.51
N SER A 220 14.36 46.00 -3.37
CA SER A 220 13.33 46.96 -3.01
C SER A 220 13.42 47.26 -1.51
N THR A 221 13.90 48.47 -1.24
CA THR A 221 13.70 49.17 0.03
C THR A 221 12.19 49.37 0.22
N GLY A 222 11.56 48.49 0.96
CA GLY A 222 10.13 48.56 1.26
C GLY A 222 9.73 47.51 2.28
N ASN A 223 9.59 47.92 3.54
CA ASN A 223 9.18 47.09 4.66
C ASN A 223 7.71 46.63 4.52
N ARG A 224 7.47 45.67 3.62
CA ARG A 224 6.36 44.72 3.70
C ARG A 224 6.96 43.35 3.41
N ALA A 225 7.27 42.62 4.47
CA ALA A 225 7.39 41.16 4.37
C ALA A 225 6.08 40.66 3.74
N SER A 226 6.09 40.34 2.44
CA SER A 226 5.00 39.60 1.83
C SER A 226 4.99 38.25 2.52
N ARG A 227 4.11 38.09 3.51
CA ARG A 227 4.02 36.85 4.29
C ARG A 227 3.65 35.75 3.30
N VAL A 228 4.59 34.85 3.00
CA VAL A 228 4.32 33.65 2.21
C VAL A 228 3.18 32.92 2.90
N ALA A 229 2.16 32.49 2.16
CA ALA A 229 1.04 31.77 2.74
C ALA A 229 1.55 30.47 3.41
N PRO A 230 1.05 30.11 4.60
CA PRO A 230 1.41 28.86 5.26
C PRO A 230 1.27 27.65 4.34
N LEU A 231 2.20 26.71 4.45
CA LEU A 231 2.05 25.39 3.85
C LEU A 231 0.95 24.64 4.61
N LYS A 232 -0.08 24.19 3.88
CA LYS A 232 -1.21 23.47 4.42
C LYS A 232 -1.17 22.02 3.96
N PHE A 233 -1.19 21.13 4.95
CA PHE A 233 -1.35 19.70 4.76
C PHE A 233 -2.81 19.28 4.95
N GLY A 234 -3.28 18.33 4.14
CA GLY A 234 -4.58 17.67 4.32
C GLY A 234 -4.38 16.21 4.69
N GLY A 235 -4.96 15.76 5.80
CA GLY A 235 -4.91 14.36 6.22
C GLY A 235 -6.00 13.53 5.58
N LEU A 236 -5.70 12.84 4.48
CA LEU A 236 -6.59 11.89 3.81
C LEU A 236 -6.30 10.47 4.32
N LEU A 237 -6.40 10.28 5.63
CA LEU A 237 -6.04 9.04 6.33
C LEU A 237 -7.31 8.31 6.82
N PRO A 238 -7.28 6.99 7.09
CA PRO A 238 -8.46 6.17 7.29
C PRO A 238 -8.97 6.32 8.72
N ARG A 239 -9.89 7.27 8.94
CA ARG A 239 -10.60 7.42 10.22
C ARG A 239 -11.79 6.48 10.30
N THR A 240 -12.38 6.14 9.16
CA THR A 240 -13.44 5.14 9.04
C THR A 240 -13.12 4.11 7.94
N GLY A 241 -13.95 3.08 7.83
CA GLY A 241 -13.79 2.02 6.84
C GLY A 241 -12.86 0.89 7.28
N ALA A 242 -12.48 0.04 6.33
CA ALA A 242 -11.78 -1.22 6.60
C ALA A 242 -10.34 -1.04 7.13
N LEU A 243 -9.73 0.14 6.97
CA LEU A 243 -8.40 0.46 7.50
C LEU A 243 -8.43 1.35 8.76
N ALA A 244 -9.61 1.59 9.35
CA ALA A 244 -9.73 2.48 10.51
C ALA A 244 -8.87 2.06 11.70
N SER A 245 -8.63 0.76 11.87
CA SER A 245 -7.75 0.20 12.90
C SER A 245 -6.28 0.61 12.72
N GLN A 246 -5.85 0.89 11.49
CA GLN A 246 -4.49 1.34 11.19
C GLN A 246 -4.33 2.86 11.29
N GLY A 247 -5.43 3.62 11.38
CA GLY A 247 -5.47 5.08 11.48
C GLY A 247 -4.69 5.68 12.66
N PRO A 248 -4.91 5.23 13.92
CA PRO A 248 -4.33 5.86 15.11
C PRO A 248 -2.82 6.14 15.06
N PRO A 249 -1.94 5.16 14.74
CA PRO A 249 -0.50 5.42 14.66
C PRO A 249 -0.15 6.46 13.58
N MET A 250 -0.85 6.47 12.44
CA MET A 250 -0.64 7.47 11.38
C MET A 250 -1.07 8.87 11.84
N PHE A 251 -2.20 9.01 12.54
CA PHE A 251 -2.67 10.31 13.05
C PHE A 251 -1.70 10.88 14.10
N ALA A 252 -1.24 10.04 15.02
CA ALA A 252 -0.30 10.44 16.06
C ALA A 252 1.05 10.88 15.45
N ALA A 253 1.54 10.14 14.45
CA ALA A 253 2.75 10.50 13.72
C ALA A 253 2.60 11.79 12.91
N ALA A 254 1.46 12.00 12.25
CA ALA A 254 1.18 13.23 11.52
C ALA A 254 1.20 14.44 12.44
N LYS A 255 0.51 14.34 13.57
CA LYS A 255 0.50 15.39 14.59
C LYS A 255 1.91 15.70 15.11
N LEU A 256 2.68 14.66 15.43
CA LEU A 256 4.07 14.81 15.88
C LEU A 256 4.95 15.53 14.85
N ALA A 257 4.83 15.19 13.57
CA ALA A 257 5.59 15.86 12.50
C ALA A 257 5.25 17.35 12.40
N ILE A 258 3.96 17.69 12.44
CA ILE A 258 3.48 19.08 12.37
C ILE A 258 3.96 19.89 13.58
N GLU A 259 3.87 19.33 14.79
CA GLU A 259 4.36 19.97 16.02
C GLU A 259 5.86 20.28 15.91
N GLU A 260 6.67 19.30 15.50
CA GLU A 260 8.12 19.51 15.39
C GLU A 260 8.52 20.48 14.29
N ILE A 261 7.82 20.47 13.14
CA ILE A 261 8.06 21.48 12.10
C ILE A 261 7.82 22.88 12.69
N ASN A 262 6.71 23.06 13.39
CA ASN A 262 6.31 24.36 13.95
C ASN A 262 7.20 24.82 15.10
N GLU A 263 7.61 23.91 15.99
CA GLU A 263 8.57 24.19 17.07
C GLU A 263 9.94 24.64 16.54
N ASN A 264 10.29 24.23 15.32
CA ASN A 264 11.57 24.57 14.66
C ASN A 264 11.44 25.69 13.60
N GLY A 265 10.45 26.56 13.78
CA GLY A 265 10.27 27.79 13.01
C GLY A 265 9.39 27.65 11.77
N GLY A 266 8.80 26.49 11.55
CA GLY A 266 7.88 26.23 10.45
C GLY A 266 8.54 26.22 9.08
N VAL A 267 7.72 26.35 8.04
CA VAL A 267 8.12 26.41 6.63
C VAL A 267 8.10 27.86 6.17
N LEU A 268 9.22 28.34 5.62
CA LEU A 268 9.43 29.71 5.16
C LEU A 268 9.14 30.74 6.26
N GLY A 269 9.45 30.37 7.50
CA GLY A 269 9.19 31.18 8.70
C GLY A 269 7.72 31.29 9.09
N GLN A 270 6.84 30.46 8.53
CA GLN A 270 5.43 30.37 8.92
C GLN A 270 5.14 28.98 9.51
N PRO A 271 4.31 28.89 10.57
CA PRO A 271 3.84 27.60 11.03
C PRO A 271 3.02 26.92 9.92
N VAL A 272 3.22 25.63 9.72
CA VAL A 272 2.43 24.80 8.81
C VAL A 272 1.07 24.50 9.44
N GLU A 273 0.06 24.34 8.59
CA GLU A 273 -1.31 24.02 8.99
C GLU A 273 -1.66 22.57 8.63
N TRP A 274 -2.52 21.95 9.43
CA TRP A 274 -3.08 20.63 9.18
C TRP A 274 -4.60 20.71 9.08
N VAL A 275 -5.17 20.15 8.01
CA VAL A 275 -6.61 20.05 7.80
C VAL A 275 -7.00 18.58 7.90
N ASP A 276 -7.71 18.22 8.96
CA ASP A 276 -8.18 16.86 9.19
C ASP A 276 -9.20 16.40 8.15
N GLY A 277 -9.07 15.15 7.70
CA GLY A 277 -10.04 14.48 6.86
C GLY A 277 -10.07 12.98 7.08
N ASP A 278 -10.95 12.33 6.33
CA ASP A 278 -11.15 10.89 6.31
C ASP A 278 -11.16 10.41 4.85
N ASP A 279 -10.45 9.32 4.57
CA ASP A 279 -10.55 8.63 3.28
C ASP A 279 -11.67 7.56 3.27
N GLY A 280 -12.17 7.18 4.46
CA GLY A 280 -13.22 6.18 4.66
C GLY A 280 -12.90 4.78 4.15
N THR A 281 -11.64 4.53 3.78
CA THR A 281 -11.23 3.42 2.91
C THR A 281 -12.16 3.30 1.69
N ASN A 282 -12.63 4.43 1.18
CA ASN A 282 -13.73 4.51 0.22
C ASN A 282 -13.49 5.64 -0.81
N PRO A 283 -13.52 5.35 -2.12
CA PRO A 283 -13.25 6.36 -3.15
C PRO A 283 -14.18 7.58 -3.11
N GLN A 284 -15.46 7.40 -2.77
CA GLN A 284 -16.43 8.50 -2.73
C GLN A 284 -16.19 9.42 -1.53
N VAL A 285 -15.96 8.85 -0.34
CA VAL A 285 -15.60 9.61 0.87
C VAL A 285 -14.29 10.37 0.64
N ALA A 286 -13.26 9.68 0.14
CA ALA A 286 -11.97 10.30 -0.15
C ALA A 286 -12.07 11.43 -1.20
N SER A 287 -12.87 11.24 -2.26
CA SER A 287 -13.12 12.27 -3.27
C SER A 287 -13.78 13.52 -2.66
N ALA A 288 -14.79 13.36 -1.81
CA ALA A 288 -15.45 14.48 -1.15
C ALA A 288 -14.53 15.21 -0.16
N THR A 289 -13.71 14.45 0.58
CA THR A 289 -12.68 15.02 1.45
C THR A 289 -11.63 15.80 0.65
N ALA A 290 -11.18 15.26 -0.50
CA ALA A 290 -10.26 15.94 -1.40
C ALA A 290 -10.86 17.25 -1.93
N ASP A 291 -12.13 17.28 -2.36
CA ASP A 291 -12.80 18.52 -2.80
C ASP A 291 -12.77 19.60 -1.71
N ARG A 292 -12.99 19.23 -0.45
CA ARG A 292 -12.88 20.16 0.69
C ARG A 292 -11.44 20.66 0.89
N PHE A 293 -10.44 19.78 0.76
CA PHE A 293 -9.03 20.17 0.85
C PHE A 293 -8.64 21.15 -0.27
N LEU A 294 -9.06 20.89 -1.51
CA LEU A 294 -8.83 21.78 -2.64
C LEU A 294 -9.46 23.16 -2.41
N ALA A 295 -10.71 23.19 -1.93
CA ALA A 295 -11.40 24.43 -1.59
C ALA A 295 -10.75 25.20 -0.42
N SER A 296 -10.08 24.50 0.49
CA SER A 296 -9.41 25.07 1.67
C SER A 296 -7.95 25.48 1.38
N GLY A 297 -7.49 25.33 0.14
CA GLY A 297 -6.13 25.70 -0.27
C GLY A 297 -5.04 24.75 0.23
N VAL A 298 -5.36 23.50 0.56
CA VAL A 298 -4.35 22.46 0.86
C VAL A 298 -3.41 22.29 -0.33
N GLN A 299 -2.09 22.28 -0.07
CA GLN A 299 -1.07 22.08 -1.10
C GLN A 299 -0.56 20.64 -1.17
N VAL A 300 -0.47 19.97 -0.02
CA VAL A 300 0.01 18.59 0.10
C VAL A 300 -1.04 17.76 0.83
N ILE A 301 -1.53 16.71 0.18
CA ILE A 301 -2.47 15.75 0.78
C ILE A 301 -1.68 14.52 1.20
N ILE A 302 -1.68 14.21 2.50
CA ILE A 302 -1.07 13.00 3.06
C ILE A 302 -2.12 11.89 3.03
N GLY A 303 -1.91 10.89 2.18
CA GLY A 303 -2.88 9.83 1.88
C GLY A 303 -3.00 9.56 0.37
N ALA A 304 -4.03 8.86 -0.11
CA ALA A 304 -4.95 8.07 0.72
C ALA A 304 -4.25 6.82 1.25
N ALA A 305 -4.84 6.11 2.22
CA ALA A 305 -4.18 4.95 2.80
C ALA A 305 -4.26 3.70 1.91
N ALA A 306 -5.45 3.40 1.37
CA ALA A 306 -5.63 2.24 0.51
C ALA A 306 -5.21 2.54 -0.94
N SER A 307 -4.49 1.61 -1.57
CA SER A 307 -4.02 1.74 -2.96
C SER A 307 -5.12 2.08 -3.97
N GLY A 308 -6.26 1.40 -3.90
CA GLY A 308 -7.40 1.68 -4.80
C GLY A 308 -8.05 3.05 -4.55
N VAL A 309 -8.03 3.55 -3.31
CA VAL A 309 -8.54 4.89 -2.96
C VAL A 309 -7.58 5.96 -3.45
N SER A 310 -6.27 5.75 -3.28
CA SER A 310 -5.22 6.62 -3.82
C SER A 310 -5.30 6.72 -5.33
N ALA A 311 -5.40 5.59 -6.04
CA ALA A 311 -5.57 5.56 -7.49
C ALA A 311 -6.85 6.30 -7.94
N ALA A 312 -7.95 6.14 -7.20
CA ALA A 312 -9.22 6.78 -7.53
C ALA A 312 -9.21 8.30 -7.33
N VAL A 313 -8.51 8.80 -6.30
CA VAL A 313 -8.48 10.25 -6.00
C VAL A 313 -7.38 10.99 -6.75
N LEU A 314 -6.31 10.29 -7.17
CA LEU A 314 -5.13 10.89 -7.79
C LEU A 314 -5.45 11.81 -8.98
N PRO A 315 -6.27 11.40 -9.99
CA PRO A 315 -6.55 12.26 -11.14
C PRO A 315 -7.13 13.62 -10.76
N LYS A 316 -7.98 13.68 -9.73
CA LYS A 316 -8.56 14.93 -9.23
C LYS A 316 -7.51 15.82 -8.57
N VAL A 317 -6.66 15.23 -7.73
CA VAL A 317 -5.61 15.96 -7.00
C VAL A 317 -4.58 16.52 -7.97
N VAL A 318 -4.16 15.72 -8.96
CA VAL A 318 -3.24 16.11 -10.02
C VAL A 318 -3.83 17.22 -10.91
N ALA A 319 -5.11 17.09 -11.31
CA ALA A 319 -5.77 18.12 -12.11
C ALA A 319 -5.87 19.47 -11.39
N ALA A 320 -5.92 19.46 -10.06
CA ALA A 320 -5.87 20.67 -9.24
C ALA A 320 -4.45 21.20 -8.99
N GLY A 321 -3.41 20.52 -9.50
CA GLY A 321 -2.02 20.86 -9.27
C GLY A 321 -1.65 20.76 -7.79
N ARG A 322 -2.01 19.65 -7.14
CA ARG A 322 -1.72 19.36 -5.73
C ARG A 322 -0.94 18.07 -5.59
N ILE A 323 -0.16 17.97 -4.53
CA ILE A 323 0.62 16.76 -4.24
C ILE A 323 -0.27 15.76 -3.49
N LEU A 324 -0.27 14.50 -3.94
CA LEU A 324 -0.78 13.36 -3.20
C LEU A 324 0.41 12.53 -2.71
N PHE A 325 0.62 12.47 -1.39
CA PHE A 325 1.76 11.78 -0.79
C PHE A 325 1.25 10.68 0.15
N SER A 326 1.21 9.45 -0.34
CA SER A 326 0.65 8.34 0.45
C SER A 326 1.70 7.71 1.38
N PRO A 327 1.38 7.51 2.66
CA PRO A 327 2.28 6.80 3.57
C PRO A 327 2.06 5.28 3.60
N SER A 328 1.01 4.75 2.97
CA SER A 328 0.63 3.33 3.11
C SER A 328 0.12 2.66 1.83
N ALA A 329 0.01 3.37 0.71
CA ALA A 329 -0.45 2.78 -0.55
C ALA A 329 0.71 2.06 -1.27
N THR A 330 0.71 0.73 -1.23
CA THR A 330 1.83 -0.12 -1.66
C THR A 330 1.70 -0.65 -3.09
N SER A 331 0.53 -0.61 -3.72
CA SER A 331 0.33 -1.20 -5.07
C SER A 331 1.31 -0.67 -6.11
N ASP A 332 1.96 -1.57 -6.84
CA ASP A 332 2.90 -1.21 -7.92
C ASP A 332 2.22 -0.52 -9.10
N ALA A 333 0.90 -0.65 -9.21
CA ALA A 333 0.14 0.05 -10.23
C ALA A 333 0.27 1.58 -10.08
N LEU A 334 0.45 2.07 -8.85
CA LEU A 334 0.56 3.49 -8.52
C LEU A 334 1.80 4.13 -9.16
N SER A 335 2.93 3.41 -9.24
CA SER A 335 4.17 3.89 -9.86
C SER A 335 4.06 4.10 -11.37
N ARG A 336 2.97 3.64 -12.00
CA ARG A 336 2.73 3.71 -13.45
C ARG A 336 1.58 4.64 -13.82
N LEU A 337 0.92 5.26 -12.85
CA LEU A 337 -0.14 6.22 -13.13
C LEU A 337 0.45 7.52 -13.68
N ASP A 338 -0.27 8.17 -14.60
CA ASP A 338 0.07 9.52 -15.06
C ASP A 338 -0.29 10.52 -13.95
N ASP A 339 0.72 10.83 -13.13
CA ASP A 339 0.58 11.65 -11.93
C ASP A 339 1.08 13.09 -12.13
N LYS A 340 1.60 13.41 -13.32
CA LYS A 340 2.28 14.68 -13.63
C LYS A 340 3.41 15.04 -12.64
N GLY A 341 4.04 14.04 -12.02
CA GLY A 341 5.07 14.21 -11.00
C GLY A 341 4.53 14.77 -9.67
N LEU A 342 3.26 14.51 -9.36
CA LEU A 342 2.58 14.99 -8.16
C LEU A 342 2.15 13.85 -7.21
N PHE A 343 2.44 12.59 -7.55
CA PHE A 343 2.26 11.46 -6.64
C PHE A 343 3.60 11.06 -6.04
N PHE A 344 3.58 10.81 -4.73
CA PHE A 344 4.73 10.30 -3.99
C PHE A 344 4.25 9.30 -2.96
N ARG A 345 5.14 8.44 -2.50
CA ARG A 345 4.87 7.56 -1.37
C ARG A 345 6.10 7.27 -0.53
N THR A 346 5.91 7.15 0.78
CA THR A 346 6.93 6.66 1.72
C THR A 346 6.76 5.17 2.00
N SER A 347 5.58 4.62 1.72
CA SER A 347 5.39 3.16 1.65
C SER A 347 6.13 2.59 0.44
N PRO A 348 6.80 1.44 0.60
CA PRO A 348 7.47 0.77 -0.51
C PRO A 348 6.47 0.05 -1.44
N PRO A 349 6.84 -0.17 -2.71
CA PRO A 349 6.06 -0.97 -3.66
C PRO A 349 5.85 -2.43 -3.23
N ASP A 350 4.69 -2.99 -3.55
CA ASP A 350 4.31 -4.40 -3.35
C ASP A 350 5.28 -5.37 -4.04
N VAL A 351 5.97 -5.00 -5.14
CA VAL A 351 6.96 -5.91 -5.76
C VAL A 351 8.02 -6.36 -4.75
N LEU A 352 8.39 -5.49 -3.82
CA LEU A 352 9.41 -5.78 -2.83
C LEU A 352 8.84 -6.66 -1.69
N GLN A 353 7.57 -6.49 -1.34
CA GLN A 353 6.88 -7.32 -0.35
C GLN A 353 6.55 -8.71 -0.89
N ALA A 354 6.07 -8.78 -2.13
CA ALA A 354 5.75 -10.02 -2.83
C ALA A 354 6.93 -10.98 -2.78
N LYS A 355 8.12 -10.45 -3.11
CA LYS A 355 9.36 -11.20 -3.05
C LYS A 355 9.67 -11.68 -1.64
N ALA A 356 9.60 -10.78 -0.65
CA ALA A 356 9.88 -11.15 0.75
C ALA A 356 8.93 -12.25 1.25
N LEU A 357 7.64 -12.14 0.93
CA LEU A 357 6.62 -13.11 1.34
C LEU A 357 6.79 -14.46 0.62
N ALA A 358 7.07 -14.44 -0.69
CA ALA A 358 7.38 -15.64 -1.45
C ALA A 358 8.65 -16.34 -0.93
N ASP A 359 9.70 -15.58 -0.63
CA ASP A 359 10.95 -16.11 -0.07
C ASP A 359 10.70 -16.81 1.28
N ILE A 360 9.84 -16.27 2.15
CA ILE A 360 9.45 -16.91 3.41
C ILE A 360 8.67 -18.20 3.17
N VAL A 361 7.68 -18.19 2.26
CA VAL A 361 6.90 -19.39 1.90
C VAL A 361 7.83 -20.49 1.39
N MET A 362 8.77 -20.16 0.51
CA MET A 362 9.74 -21.11 -0.04
C MET A 362 10.74 -21.59 1.02
N ARG A 363 11.26 -20.70 1.87
CA ARG A 363 12.19 -21.03 2.97
C ARG A 363 11.58 -22.00 3.97
N ASP A 364 10.28 -21.84 4.24
CA ASP A 364 9.53 -22.76 5.11
C ASP A 364 9.20 -24.10 4.39
N GLY A 365 9.45 -24.21 3.08
CA GLY A 365 9.23 -25.43 2.30
C GLY A 365 7.82 -25.56 1.74
N GLY A 366 7.14 -24.45 1.44
CA GLY A 366 5.86 -24.47 0.74
C GLY A 366 5.99 -25.07 -0.66
N ALA A 367 5.30 -26.17 -0.93
CA ALA A 367 5.33 -26.88 -2.20
C ALA A 367 4.00 -26.78 -2.97
N ARG A 368 2.91 -26.45 -2.27
CA ARG A 368 1.55 -26.35 -2.81
C ARG A 368 0.80 -25.21 -2.12
N VAL A 369 0.68 -24.08 -2.81
CA VAL A 369 0.33 -22.79 -2.21
C VAL A 369 -1.05 -22.33 -2.65
N ALA A 370 -1.90 -21.95 -1.69
CA ALA A 370 -3.12 -21.20 -1.97
C ALA A 370 -2.89 -19.71 -1.66
N VAL A 371 -3.18 -18.81 -2.60
CA VAL A 371 -3.14 -17.36 -2.39
C VAL A 371 -4.57 -16.83 -2.49
N ILE A 372 -5.04 -16.15 -1.45
CA ILE A 372 -6.41 -15.62 -1.37
C ILE A 372 -6.33 -14.12 -1.18
N ALA A 373 -6.82 -13.35 -2.15
CA ALA A 373 -6.65 -11.91 -2.16
C ALA A 373 -7.97 -11.13 -2.28
N ARG A 374 -8.02 -9.94 -1.69
CA ARG A 374 -9.08 -8.97 -2.02
C ARG A 374 -9.08 -8.63 -3.51
N ASP A 375 -10.26 -8.42 -4.08
CA ASP A 375 -10.39 -8.04 -5.50
C ASP A 375 -10.29 -6.52 -5.72
N ASP A 376 -9.16 -5.94 -5.33
CA ASP A 376 -8.79 -4.55 -5.58
C ASP A 376 -7.33 -4.45 -6.09
N ASP A 377 -6.86 -3.23 -6.35
CA ASP A 377 -5.51 -3.01 -6.91
C ASP A 377 -4.38 -3.44 -5.96
N TYR A 378 -4.66 -3.47 -4.66
CA TYR A 378 -3.72 -4.00 -3.66
C TYR A 378 -3.67 -5.53 -3.77
N GLY A 379 -4.81 -6.20 -3.60
CA GLY A 379 -4.85 -7.67 -3.61
C GLY A 379 -4.42 -8.28 -4.94
N ARG A 380 -4.83 -7.71 -6.07
CA ARG A 380 -4.40 -8.17 -7.41
C ARG A 380 -2.92 -7.94 -7.67
N GLY A 381 -2.39 -6.78 -7.28
CA GLY A 381 -0.97 -6.44 -7.43
C GLY A 381 -0.09 -7.42 -6.68
N LEU A 382 -0.32 -7.53 -5.36
CA LEU A 382 0.50 -8.37 -4.49
C LEU A 382 0.36 -9.86 -4.82
N SER A 383 -0.84 -10.37 -5.12
CA SER A 383 -1.01 -11.78 -5.51
C SER A 383 -0.33 -12.13 -6.84
N THR A 384 -0.31 -11.20 -7.80
CA THR A 384 0.42 -11.37 -9.08
C THR A 384 1.92 -11.38 -8.85
N GLY A 385 2.44 -10.51 -8.00
CA GLY A 385 3.84 -10.51 -7.59
C GLY A 385 4.24 -11.83 -6.95
N ILE A 386 3.49 -12.30 -5.95
CA ILE A 386 3.75 -13.57 -5.26
C ILE A 386 3.73 -14.76 -6.23
N LEU A 387 2.76 -14.80 -7.15
CA LEU A 387 2.71 -15.85 -8.18
C LEU A 387 3.99 -15.83 -9.04
N THR A 388 4.43 -14.64 -9.44
CA THR A 388 5.65 -14.45 -10.24
C THR A 388 6.88 -14.91 -9.47
N ASP A 389 7.03 -14.52 -8.20
CA ASP A 389 8.19 -14.88 -7.39
C ASP A 389 8.23 -16.36 -7.00
N LEU A 390 7.08 -16.96 -6.66
CA LEU A 390 7.00 -18.41 -6.37
C LEU A 390 7.35 -19.23 -7.61
N THR A 391 6.85 -18.85 -8.79
CA THR A 391 7.18 -19.55 -10.03
C THR A 391 8.64 -19.34 -10.45
N GLY A 392 9.17 -18.12 -10.26
CA GLY A 392 10.59 -17.81 -10.44
C GLY A 392 11.52 -18.60 -9.51
N ALA A 393 11.06 -18.91 -8.29
CA ALA A 393 11.75 -19.77 -7.33
C ALA A 393 11.62 -21.28 -7.64
N GLY A 394 10.99 -21.66 -8.75
CA GLY A 394 10.90 -23.03 -9.25
C GLY A 394 9.61 -23.77 -8.92
N LEU A 395 8.63 -23.10 -8.30
CA LEU A 395 7.33 -23.70 -8.00
C LEU A 395 6.49 -23.82 -9.28
N LYS A 396 5.94 -25.00 -9.57
CA LYS A 396 5.12 -25.20 -10.77
C LYS A 396 3.79 -24.46 -10.63
N ALA A 397 3.34 -23.79 -11.70
CA ALA A 397 2.06 -23.06 -11.69
C ALA A 397 0.86 -23.93 -11.25
N GLY A 398 0.82 -25.22 -11.60
CA GLY A 398 -0.23 -26.16 -11.16
C GLY A 398 -0.25 -26.45 -9.66
N ASN A 399 0.80 -26.08 -8.93
CA ASN A 399 0.88 -26.17 -7.47
C ASN A 399 0.45 -24.86 -6.77
N ILE A 400 0.08 -23.83 -7.53
CA ILE A 400 -0.35 -22.54 -6.98
C ILE A 400 -1.81 -22.32 -7.35
N ARG A 401 -2.66 -22.02 -6.37
CA ARG A 401 -4.06 -21.64 -6.59
C ARG A 401 -4.29 -20.23 -6.10
N VAL A 402 -4.42 -19.28 -7.02
CA VAL A 402 -4.83 -17.91 -6.71
C VAL A 402 -6.36 -17.82 -6.73
N MET A 403 -6.93 -17.22 -5.70
CA MET A 403 -8.36 -16.97 -5.52
C MET A 403 -8.56 -15.53 -5.06
N SER A 404 -9.73 -14.96 -5.37
CA SER A 404 -10.09 -13.62 -4.92
C SER A 404 -11.44 -13.56 -4.22
N TYR A 405 -11.68 -12.49 -3.47
CA TYR A 405 -12.97 -12.19 -2.85
C TYR A 405 -13.37 -10.73 -3.06
N PRO A 406 -14.68 -10.44 -3.20
CA PRO A 406 -15.15 -9.10 -3.51
C PRO A 406 -14.92 -8.15 -2.36
N VAL A 407 -14.50 -6.91 -2.66
CA VAL A 407 -14.36 -5.82 -1.69
C VAL A 407 -15.74 -5.27 -1.29
N LYS A 408 -15.96 -5.13 0.03
CA LYS A 408 -17.14 -4.48 0.60
C LYS A 408 -16.71 -3.29 1.48
N GLN A 409 -17.59 -2.30 1.60
CA GLN A 409 -17.39 -1.17 2.51
C GLN A 409 -17.27 -1.64 3.97
N ALA A 410 -18.05 -2.66 4.33
CA ALA A 410 -17.98 -3.32 5.61
C ALA A 410 -18.27 -4.81 5.41
N TYR A 411 -17.52 -5.66 6.12
CA TYR A 411 -17.83 -7.06 6.28
C TYR A 411 -18.54 -7.27 7.60
N THR A 412 -19.53 -8.15 7.58
CA THR A 412 -20.33 -8.55 8.73
C THR A 412 -20.00 -9.99 9.11
N PRO A 413 -20.34 -10.45 10.33
CA PRO A 413 -20.17 -11.86 10.69
C PRO A 413 -20.84 -12.84 9.71
N GLY A 414 -21.95 -12.44 9.06
CA GLY A 414 -22.62 -13.25 8.03
C GLY A 414 -21.75 -13.53 6.81
N ASP A 415 -20.78 -12.67 6.51
CA ASP A 415 -19.87 -12.82 5.37
C ASP A 415 -18.87 -13.96 5.53
N GLN A 416 -18.63 -14.43 6.77
CA GLN A 416 -17.91 -15.69 6.99
C GLN A 416 -18.56 -16.84 6.19
N ASN A 417 -19.90 -16.89 6.18
CA ASN A 417 -20.64 -17.93 5.49
C ASN A 417 -20.93 -17.59 4.02
N SER A 418 -21.33 -16.35 3.72
CA SER A 418 -21.76 -15.99 2.36
C SER A 418 -20.61 -15.70 1.40
N VAL A 419 -19.45 -15.23 1.90
CA VAL A 419 -18.28 -14.89 1.08
C VAL A 419 -17.15 -15.90 1.26
N PHE A 420 -16.78 -16.20 2.51
CA PHE A 420 -15.52 -16.90 2.78
C PHE A 420 -15.64 -18.43 2.86
N LYS A 421 -16.78 -18.99 3.26
CA LYS A 421 -16.98 -20.45 3.32
C LYS A 421 -16.81 -21.17 1.97
N PRO A 422 -17.26 -20.63 0.81
CA PRO A 422 -16.97 -21.21 -0.49
C PRO A 422 -15.46 -21.26 -0.80
N LEU A 423 -14.74 -20.20 -0.46
CA LEU A 423 -13.28 -20.14 -0.63
C LEU A 423 -12.58 -21.15 0.29
N ALA A 424 -12.98 -21.23 1.55
CA ALA A 424 -12.45 -22.19 2.50
C ALA A 424 -12.65 -23.65 2.06
N THR A 425 -13.82 -23.96 1.49
CA THR A 425 -14.09 -25.28 0.88
C THR A 425 -13.12 -25.56 -0.27
N THR A 426 -12.92 -24.58 -1.15
CA THR A 426 -12.01 -24.70 -2.30
C THR A 426 -10.56 -24.91 -1.83
N VAL A 427 -10.12 -24.17 -0.82
CA VAL A 427 -8.79 -24.32 -0.20
C VAL A 427 -8.62 -25.72 0.38
N LYS A 428 -9.61 -26.19 1.15
CA LYS A 428 -9.55 -27.54 1.74
C LYS A 428 -9.47 -28.64 0.68
N GLN A 429 -10.23 -28.51 -0.41
CA GLN A 429 -10.19 -29.44 -1.54
C GLN A 429 -8.86 -29.39 -2.30
N PHE A 430 -8.28 -28.19 -2.44
CA PHE A 430 -6.97 -28.03 -3.06
C PHE A 430 -5.86 -28.69 -2.24
N GLY A 431 -6.00 -28.73 -0.90
CA GLY A 431 -5.05 -29.36 0.02
C GLY A 431 -3.66 -28.72 0.00
N PRO A 432 -3.53 -27.40 0.26
CA PRO A 432 -2.24 -26.73 0.29
C PRO A 432 -1.42 -27.06 1.54
N ASP A 433 -0.10 -26.87 1.44
CA ASP A 433 0.82 -26.82 2.59
C ASP A 433 1.14 -25.39 3.03
N ALA A 434 0.79 -24.38 2.22
CA ALA A 434 0.88 -22.97 2.56
C ALA A 434 -0.36 -22.21 2.08
N VAL A 435 -0.92 -21.36 2.94
CA VAL A 435 -2.03 -20.46 2.62
C VAL A 435 -1.58 -19.03 2.85
N VAL A 436 -1.56 -18.21 1.80
CA VAL A 436 -1.29 -16.79 1.85
C VAL A 436 -2.61 -16.04 1.78
N VAL A 437 -2.85 -15.17 2.75
CA VAL A 437 -4.01 -14.26 2.80
C VAL A 437 -3.52 -12.84 2.53
N ILE A 438 -4.17 -12.18 1.58
CA ILE A 438 -3.95 -10.77 1.26
C ILE A 438 -5.26 -10.03 1.50
N GLY A 439 -5.32 -9.27 2.59
CA GLY A 439 -6.50 -8.51 2.95
C GLY A 439 -6.30 -7.60 4.14
N PHE A 440 -7.39 -7.09 4.70
CA PHE A 440 -7.39 -6.27 5.91
C PHE A 440 -8.01 -7.04 7.08
N ASP A 441 -8.70 -6.35 8.00
CA ASP A 441 -9.30 -6.94 9.20
C ASP A 441 -10.35 -8.02 8.90
N GLU A 442 -11.06 -7.97 7.77
CA GLU A 442 -12.02 -9.00 7.38
C GLU A 442 -11.38 -10.37 7.13
N SER A 443 -10.06 -10.42 6.99
CA SER A 443 -9.29 -11.67 6.87
C SER A 443 -9.51 -12.58 8.08
N ALA A 444 -9.90 -12.03 9.23
CA ALA A 444 -10.36 -12.81 10.37
C ALA A 444 -11.51 -13.75 10.01
N LEU A 445 -12.50 -13.28 9.23
CA LEU A 445 -13.64 -14.08 8.80
C LEU A 445 -13.20 -15.20 7.84
N LEU A 446 -12.25 -14.91 6.94
CA LEU A 446 -11.66 -15.92 6.07
C LEU A 446 -10.91 -17.00 6.86
N ILE A 447 -10.05 -16.60 7.79
CA ILE A 447 -9.27 -17.53 8.60
C ILE A 447 -10.19 -18.38 9.51
N LYS A 448 -11.26 -17.80 10.06
CA LYS A 448 -12.31 -18.55 10.78
C LYS A 448 -12.99 -19.56 9.85
N ALA A 449 -13.38 -19.15 8.64
CA ALA A 449 -13.99 -20.05 7.65
C ALA A 449 -13.04 -21.20 7.25
N LEU A 450 -11.75 -20.93 7.07
CA LEU A 450 -10.72 -21.94 6.77
C LEU A 450 -10.65 -23.00 7.87
N LYS A 451 -10.57 -22.56 9.13
CA LYS A 451 -10.53 -23.47 10.28
C LYS A 451 -11.83 -24.25 10.43
N ASP A 452 -12.99 -23.60 10.24
CA ASP A 452 -14.31 -24.24 10.31
C ASP A 452 -14.52 -25.26 9.18
N ALA A 453 -13.85 -25.09 8.03
CA ALA A 453 -13.78 -26.07 6.94
C ALA A 453 -12.77 -27.21 7.20
N GLY A 454 -12.11 -27.24 8.37
CA GLY A 454 -11.16 -28.27 8.76
C GLY A 454 -9.76 -28.09 8.14
N GLN A 455 -9.40 -26.89 7.70
CA GLN A 455 -8.01 -26.57 7.36
C GLN A 455 -7.20 -26.45 8.65
N ALA A 456 -6.28 -27.41 8.87
CA ALA A 456 -5.35 -27.36 9.99
C ALA A 456 -4.17 -26.43 9.66
N PHE A 457 -3.69 -25.71 10.68
CA PHE A 457 -2.53 -24.83 10.58
C PHE A 457 -1.47 -25.20 11.61
N GLN A 458 -0.19 -25.05 11.24
CA GLN A 458 0.95 -25.25 12.14
C GLN A 458 1.02 -24.09 13.15
N PRO A 459 1.17 -24.38 14.46
CA PRO A 459 1.24 -23.38 15.52
C PRO A 459 2.61 -22.72 15.70
#